data_AF-A0A957X027-F1
#
_entry.id   AF-A0A957X027-F1
#
_cell.length_a   1.000
_cell.length_b   1.000
_cell.length_c   1.000
_cell.angle_alpha   90.00
_cell.angle_beta   90.00
_cell.angle_gamma   90.00
#
_symmetry.space_group_name_H-M   'P 1'
#
loop_
_entity.id
_entity.type
_entity.pdbx_description
1 polymer ?
#
loop_
_entity_poly.entity_id
_entity_poly.type
_entity_poly.pdbx_seq_one_letter_code
_entity_poly.pdbx_strand_id
1 'polypeptide(L)'
;MHDAIYLVQNDGQLIEMIAQAYDSEALLQEHLANYPHLLAGQQINEADPRRWLLVAREVGIPWEEGGGNQLSLDHLFLDQDAIPTLVEVKRSTDTRIRREVIGQMLEYAANAVAYWPIESLRARFVETCTLKGCDADQTLANFLDTTADDTDIFEEFWQQAKQNLNAGRLRLLFVAYEIPPQLRRIVEFLNTQMTETEVLAIEIKQFVGPAQRTLVPRLLGQTAQAQQRKSATVGERRRWNEETFFAALGERTGPTEVRVARQLLTWAQAQMPDIWWGLGKRDGSFVPGYTHRGKWYQLIGVWTNGYIELQ
;
A
#
# COMPACT_ATOMS: atom_id res chain seq x y z
N MET A 1 -18.09 -1.21 -29.44
CA MET A 1 -18.31 -2.60 -29.00
C MET A 1 -18.63 -2.53 -27.53
N HIS A 2 -19.66 -3.23 -27.09
CA HIS A 2 -19.92 -3.37 -25.65
C HIS A 2 -18.97 -4.47 -25.15
N ASP A 3 -18.12 -4.13 -24.17
CA ASP A 3 -17.34 -5.15 -23.49
C ASP A 3 -18.30 -6.06 -22.72
N ALA A 4 -18.16 -7.37 -22.87
CA ALA A 4 -18.96 -8.36 -22.15
C ALA A 4 -18.04 -9.36 -21.46
N ILE A 5 -18.47 -9.85 -20.29
CA ILE A 5 -17.88 -11.02 -19.62
C ILE A 5 -18.99 -12.04 -19.38
N TYR A 6 -18.61 -13.29 -19.14
CA TYR A 6 -19.56 -14.36 -18.86
C TYR A 6 -19.31 -14.92 -17.45
N LEU A 7 -20.36 -14.96 -16.64
CA LEU A 7 -20.34 -15.63 -15.35
C LEU A 7 -20.81 -17.08 -15.52
N VAL A 8 -20.02 -18.03 -15.03
CA VAL A 8 -20.39 -19.46 -14.99
C VAL A 8 -21.18 -19.72 -13.70
N GLN A 9 -22.44 -20.14 -13.82
CA GLN A 9 -23.26 -20.54 -12.69
C GLN A 9 -22.93 -21.98 -12.23
N ASN A 10 -23.42 -22.35 -11.03
CA ASN A 10 -23.18 -23.68 -10.45
C ASN A 10 -23.71 -24.84 -11.31
N ASP A 11 -24.70 -24.60 -12.17
CA ASP A 11 -25.26 -25.56 -13.11
C ASP A 11 -24.54 -25.56 -14.49
N GLY A 12 -23.47 -24.78 -14.63
CA GLY A 12 -22.70 -24.63 -15.85
C GLY A 12 -23.28 -23.64 -16.87
N GLN A 13 -24.40 -22.98 -16.57
CA GLN A 13 -24.95 -21.95 -17.46
C GLN A 13 -24.08 -20.70 -17.47
N LEU A 14 -23.96 -20.09 -18.65
CA LEU A 14 -23.25 -18.84 -18.85
C LEU A 14 -24.23 -17.68 -18.85
N ILE A 15 -24.02 -16.72 -17.94
CA ILE A 15 -24.74 -15.46 -17.93
C ILE A 15 -23.84 -14.39 -18.54
N GLU A 16 -24.28 -13.80 -19.65
CA GLU A 16 -23.65 -12.61 -20.21
C GLU A 16 -23.85 -11.42 -19.26
N MET A 17 -22.75 -10.73 -18.97
CA MET A 17 -22.73 -9.48 -18.20
C MET A 17 -22.12 -8.38 -19.06
N ILE A 18 -22.79 -7.24 -19.14
CA ILE A 18 -22.42 -6.15 -20.04
C ILE A 18 -21.76 -5.04 -19.25
N ALA A 19 -20.67 -4.48 -19.78
CA ALA A 19 -20.00 -3.33 -19.19
C ALA A 19 -20.92 -2.12 -19.18
N GLN A 20 -21.04 -1.46 -18.02
CA GLN A 20 -21.87 -0.28 -17.84
C GLN A 20 -21.10 0.81 -17.08
N ALA A 21 -21.19 2.06 -17.50
CA ALA A 21 -20.57 3.16 -16.73
C ALA A 21 -21.25 3.35 -15.37
N TYR A 22 -20.53 3.88 -14.37
CA TYR A 22 -21.14 4.21 -13.08
C TYR A 22 -22.10 5.39 -13.19
N ASP A 23 -23.16 5.34 -12.39
CA ASP A 23 -24.13 6.42 -12.29
C ASP A 23 -23.49 7.68 -11.66
N SER A 24 -22.52 7.54 -10.77
CA SER A 24 -21.81 8.64 -10.11
C SER A 24 -20.37 8.31 -9.72
N GLU A 25 -19.53 9.35 -9.60
CA GLU A 25 -18.18 9.23 -9.01
C GLU A 25 -18.28 8.83 -7.54
N ALA A 26 -19.27 9.38 -6.81
CA ALA A 26 -19.51 9.08 -5.40
C ALA A 26 -19.68 7.57 -5.12
N LEU A 27 -20.33 6.83 -6.02
CA LEU A 27 -20.46 5.38 -5.90
C LEU A 27 -19.10 4.67 -5.97
N LEU A 28 -18.25 5.09 -6.92
CA LEU A 28 -16.91 4.52 -7.05
C LEU A 28 -16.02 4.90 -5.87
N GLN A 29 -16.12 6.15 -5.40
CA GLN A 29 -15.45 6.62 -4.18
C GLN A 29 -15.86 5.78 -2.96
N GLU A 30 -17.16 5.54 -2.75
CA GLU A 30 -17.66 4.69 -1.68
C GLU A 30 -17.13 3.25 -1.78
N HIS A 31 -17.12 2.68 -2.98
CA HIS A 31 -16.54 1.35 -3.19
C HIS A 31 -15.06 1.30 -2.84
N LEU A 32 -14.26 2.30 -3.22
CA LEU A 32 -12.83 2.35 -2.87
C LEU A 32 -12.62 2.48 -1.36
N ALA A 33 -13.44 3.26 -0.67
CA ALA A 33 -13.34 3.42 0.78
C ALA A 33 -13.73 2.17 1.57
N ASN A 34 -14.68 1.37 1.05
CA ASN A 34 -15.16 0.14 1.69
C ASN A 34 -14.38 -1.10 1.25
N TYR A 35 -13.85 -1.09 0.03
CA TYR A 35 -13.12 -2.19 -0.59
C TYR A 35 -11.82 -1.70 -1.24
N PRO A 36 -10.81 -1.28 -0.43
CA PRO A 36 -9.58 -0.70 -0.97
C PRO A 36 -8.79 -1.61 -1.92
N HIS A 37 -9.00 -2.94 -1.86
CA HIS A 37 -8.38 -3.91 -2.77
C HIS A 37 -8.73 -3.68 -4.25
N LEU A 38 -9.79 -2.91 -4.53
CA LEU A 38 -10.12 -2.44 -5.88
C LEU A 38 -9.02 -1.57 -6.51
N LEU A 39 -8.09 -1.03 -5.72
CA LEU A 39 -6.90 -0.32 -6.21
C LEU A 39 -5.79 -1.27 -6.75
N ALA A 40 -6.15 -2.52 -7.07
CA ALA A 40 -5.33 -3.47 -7.84
C ALA A 40 -3.88 -3.63 -7.36
N GLY A 41 -3.64 -3.66 -6.06
CA GLY A 41 -2.28 -3.68 -5.51
C GLY A 41 -1.40 -4.85 -5.97
N GLN A 42 -2.01 -6.00 -6.30
CA GLN A 42 -1.36 -7.15 -6.92
C GLN A 42 -0.78 -6.83 -8.30
N GLN A 43 -1.48 -6.01 -9.09
CA GLN A 43 -1.00 -5.62 -10.42
C GLN A 43 0.13 -4.57 -10.31
N ILE A 44 0.16 -3.78 -9.23
CA ILE A 44 1.23 -2.81 -9.00
C ILE A 44 2.54 -3.52 -8.67
N ASN A 45 2.48 -4.53 -7.80
CA ASN A 45 3.63 -5.37 -7.47
C ASN A 45 3.14 -6.80 -7.22
N GLU A 46 3.48 -7.72 -8.12
CA GLU A 46 3.02 -9.11 -8.03
C GLU A 46 3.68 -9.89 -6.89
N ALA A 47 4.95 -9.59 -6.60
CA ALA A 47 5.74 -10.29 -5.59
C ALA A 47 5.41 -9.83 -4.17
N ASP A 48 5.12 -8.53 -4.00
CA ASP A 48 4.65 -7.94 -2.75
C ASP A 48 3.45 -7.01 -3.02
N PRO A 49 2.23 -7.57 -3.12
CA PRO A 49 1.01 -6.83 -3.44
C PRO A 49 0.78 -5.65 -2.52
N ARG A 50 0.48 -4.48 -3.09
CA ARG A 50 0.15 -3.30 -2.29
C ARG A 50 -1.16 -3.52 -1.53
N ARG A 51 -1.10 -3.36 -0.21
CA ARG A 51 -2.27 -3.28 0.68
C ARG A 51 -2.56 -1.82 0.95
N TRP A 52 -3.80 -1.49 1.26
CA TRP A 52 -4.23 -0.10 1.37
C TRP A 52 -4.92 0.17 2.70
N LEU A 53 -4.32 1.06 3.49
CA LEU A 53 -4.89 1.63 4.70
C LEU A 53 -5.55 2.95 4.32
N LEU A 54 -6.88 3.03 4.40
CA LEU A 54 -7.60 4.28 4.16
C LEU A 54 -7.32 5.25 5.31
N VAL A 55 -6.66 6.36 5.02
CA VAL A 55 -6.39 7.44 5.99
C VAL A 55 -7.60 8.35 6.11
N ALA A 56 -8.10 8.86 4.98
CA ALA A 56 -9.30 9.69 4.95
C ALA A 56 -9.88 9.80 3.53
N ARG A 57 -11.15 10.20 3.47
CA ARG A 57 -11.86 10.63 2.27
C ARG A 57 -11.94 12.17 2.27
N GLU A 58 -12.11 12.75 1.08
CA GLU A 58 -12.34 14.20 0.89
C GLU A 58 -11.35 15.05 1.69
N VAL A 59 -10.07 14.73 1.50
CA VAL A 59 -8.99 15.23 2.31
C VAL A 59 -8.59 16.60 1.81
N GLY A 60 -8.85 17.61 2.63
CA GLY A 60 -8.37 18.95 2.37
C GLY A 60 -6.85 19.01 2.30
N ILE A 61 -6.31 19.55 1.21
CA ILE A 61 -4.88 19.75 1.04
C ILE A 61 -4.48 21.12 1.58
N PRO A 62 -3.48 21.21 2.49
CA PRO A 62 -3.00 22.49 2.99
C PRO A 62 -2.34 23.31 1.87
N TRP A 63 -2.61 24.61 1.82
CA TRP A 63 -2.02 25.53 0.82
C TRP A 63 -0.91 26.41 1.39
N GLU A 64 -0.87 26.56 2.70
CA GLU A 64 0.13 27.30 3.47
C GLU A 64 0.26 26.64 4.84
N GLU A 65 1.36 26.90 5.54
CA GLU A 65 1.62 26.31 6.86
C GLU A 65 0.55 26.77 7.87
N GLY A 66 -0.33 25.84 8.28
CA GLY A 66 -1.46 26.12 9.17
C GLY A 66 -2.70 26.77 8.51
N GLY A 67 -2.74 26.87 7.18
CA GLY A 67 -3.84 27.49 6.44
C GLY A 67 -5.07 26.61 6.17
N GLY A 68 -6.12 27.22 5.63
CA GLY A 68 -7.37 26.55 5.27
C GLY A 68 -7.27 25.69 4.01
N ASN A 69 -8.14 24.67 3.91
CA ASN A 69 -8.19 23.75 2.78
C ASN A 69 -8.95 24.37 1.60
N GLN A 70 -8.28 24.62 0.47
CA GLN A 70 -8.93 25.16 -0.74
C GLN A 70 -9.24 24.08 -1.79
N LEU A 71 -8.58 22.91 -1.71
CA LEU A 71 -8.81 21.77 -2.57
C LEU A 71 -9.04 20.50 -1.74
N SER A 72 -9.79 19.56 -2.30
CA SER A 72 -10.13 18.29 -1.66
C SER A 72 -9.70 17.13 -2.55
N LEU A 73 -8.82 16.29 -2.04
CA LEU A 73 -8.43 15.02 -2.62
C LEU A 73 -9.49 13.96 -2.29
N ASP A 74 -9.93 13.16 -3.27
CA ASP A 74 -11.01 12.19 -3.02
C ASP A 74 -10.63 11.16 -1.94
N HIS A 75 -9.42 10.57 -2.02
CA HIS A 75 -8.93 9.66 -0.98
C HIS A 75 -7.43 9.80 -0.75
N LEU A 76 -7.06 9.65 0.52
CA LEU A 76 -5.68 9.40 0.94
C LEU A 76 -5.57 8.00 1.51
N PHE A 77 -4.61 7.23 1.01
CA PHE A 77 -4.21 5.93 1.54
C PHE A 77 -2.74 5.92 1.96
N LEU A 78 -2.38 4.94 2.79
CA LEU A 78 -1.01 4.49 2.99
C LEU A 78 -0.93 3.01 2.60
N ASP A 79 0.20 2.58 2.03
CA ASP A 79 0.48 1.15 1.86
C ASP A 79 1.29 0.58 3.03
N GLN A 80 1.60 -0.73 2.99
CA GLN A 80 2.35 -1.40 4.05
C GLN A 80 3.78 -0.84 4.23
N ASP A 81 4.30 -0.11 3.25
CA ASP A 81 5.60 0.57 3.32
C ASP A 81 5.48 2.03 3.76
N ALA A 82 4.29 2.42 4.21
CA ALA A 82 3.95 3.76 4.62
C ALA A 82 4.12 4.78 3.49
N ILE A 83 3.90 4.38 2.22
CA ILE A 83 3.95 5.30 1.07
C ILE A 83 2.58 5.99 0.93
N PRO A 84 2.50 7.32 1.10
CA PRO A 84 1.24 8.03 0.90
C PRO A 84 0.78 7.92 -0.55
N THR A 85 -0.46 7.50 -0.73
CA THR A 85 -1.10 7.29 -2.02
C THR A 85 -2.29 8.23 -2.14
N LEU A 86 -2.15 9.24 -2.99
CA LEU A 86 -3.17 10.22 -3.31
C LEU A 86 -4.01 9.68 -4.47
N VAL A 87 -5.32 9.57 -4.26
CA VAL A 87 -6.24 8.98 -5.24
C VAL A 87 -7.28 10.01 -5.64
N GLU A 88 -7.37 10.21 -6.95
CA GLU A 88 -8.39 11.07 -7.58
C GLU A 88 -9.30 10.21 -8.46
N VAL A 89 -10.60 10.32 -8.25
CA VAL A 89 -11.64 9.52 -8.91
C VAL A 89 -12.35 10.39 -9.93
N LYS A 90 -12.49 9.89 -11.17
CA LYS A 90 -13.18 10.63 -12.24
C LYS A 90 -14.15 9.77 -13.05
N ARG A 91 -15.16 10.44 -13.60
CA ARG A 91 -16.04 9.93 -14.64
C ARG A 91 -15.31 9.87 -15.97
N SER A 92 -15.53 8.77 -16.70
CA SER A 92 -14.93 8.50 -18.02
C SER A 92 -15.36 9.49 -19.11
N THR A 93 -16.48 10.19 -18.94
CA THR A 93 -17.08 11.05 -19.99
C THR A 93 -16.55 12.48 -20.02
N ASP A 94 -15.81 12.92 -19.01
CA ASP A 94 -15.40 14.32 -18.95
C ASP A 94 -14.08 14.57 -19.70
N THR A 95 -14.23 15.21 -20.85
CA THR A 95 -13.14 15.54 -21.77
C THR A 95 -12.44 16.87 -21.41
N ARG A 96 -13.03 17.71 -20.55
CA ARG A 96 -12.44 18.98 -20.07
C ARG A 96 -11.50 18.76 -18.88
N ILE A 97 -11.79 17.75 -18.08
CA ILE A 97 -11.09 17.34 -16.85
C ILE A 97 -9.63 16.87 -17.06
N ARG A 98 -9.21 16.55 -18.29
CA ARG A 98 -7.91 15.88 -18.57
C ARG A 98 -6.66 16.63 -18.14
N ARG A 99 -6.57 17.95 -18.39
CA ARG A 99 -5.38 18.76 -18.03
C ARG A 99 -5.46 19.28 -16.60
N GLU A 100 -6.68 19.61 -16.18
CA GLU A 100 -6.97 20.12 -14.86
C GLU A 100 -6.66 19.08 -13.79
N VAL A 101 -7.04 17.82 -13.98
CA VAL A 101 -6.81 16.76 -13.00
C VAL A 101 -5.34 16.40 -12.83
N ILE A 102 -4.54 16.45 -13.90
CA ILE A 102 -3.09 16.27 -13.78
C ILE A 102 -2.48 17.45 -13.03
N GLY A 103 -2.86 18.68 -13.39
CA GLY A 103 -2.41 19.89 -12.69
C GLY A 103 -2.74 19.84 -11.20
N GLN A 104 -3.99 19.53 -10.86
CA GLN A 104 -4.46 19.36 -9.49
C GLN A 104 -3.69 18.27 -8.76
N MET A 105 -3.51 17.08 -9.34
CA MET A 105 -2.76 16.01 -8.67
C MET A 105 -1.29 16.36 -8.42
N LEU A 106 -0.64 17.09 -9.33
CA LEU A 106 0.72 17.57 -9.13
C LEU A 106 0.77 18.69 -8.07
N GLU A 107 -0.22 19.57 -8.06
CA GLU A 107 -0.39 20.61 -7.02
C GLU A 107 -0.65 19.98 -5.65
N TYR A 108 -1.48 18.94 -5.57
CA TYR A 108 -1.72 18.16 -4.35
C TYR A 108 -0.42 17.54 -3.85
N ALA A 109 0.33 16.88 -4.74
CA ALA A 109 1.60 16.27 -4.38
C ALA A 109 2.60 17.32 -3.87
N ALA A 110 2.75 18.44 -4.58
CA ALA A 110 3.68 19.51 -4.19
C ALA A 110 3.33 20.09 -2.81
N ASN A 111 2.06 20.41 -2.58
CA ASN A 111 1.59 20.96 -1.32
C ASN A 111 1.61 19.93 -0.17
N ALA A 112 1.30 18.67 -0.46
CA ALA A 112 1.40 17.57 0.50
C ALA A 112 2.83 17.43 1.03
N VAL A 113 3.82 17.43 0.14
CA VAL A 113 5.25 17.35 0.50
C VAL A 113 5.69 18.60 1.28
N ALA A 114 5.23 19.78 0.88
CA ALA A 114 5.68 21.04 1.47
C ALA A 114 5.07 21.32 2.85
N TYR A 115 3.80 20.97 3.06
CA TYR A 115 3.02 21.55 4.15
C TYR A 115 2.26 20.56 5.01
N TRP A 116 2.20 19.27 4.66
CA TRP A 116 1.34 18.34 5.39
C TRP A 116 2.07 17.71 6.58
N PRO A 117 1.70 18.04 7.83
CA PRO A 117 2.31 17.42 9.00
C PRO A 117 1.83 15.97 9.10
N ILE A 118 2.73 15.05 9.45
CA ILE A 118 2.36 13.64 9.57
C ILE A 118 1.35 13.41 10.70
N GLU A 119 1.42 14.23 11.73
CA GLU A 119 0.54 14.21 12.89
C GLU A 119 -0.92 14.49 12.46
N SER A 120 -1.10 15.30 11.41
CA SER A 120 -2.42 15.54 10.80
C SER A 120 -2.94 14.33 10.04
N LEU A 121 -2.09 13.58 9.32
CA LEU A 121 -2.51 12.33 8.65
C LEU A 121 -2.93 11.29 9.68
N ARG A 122 -2.16 11.15 10.77
CA ARG A 122 -2.50 10.24 11.87
C ARG A 122 -3.82 10.61 12.51
N ALA A 123 -4.05 11.89 12.80
CA ALA A 123 -5.32 12.35 13.35
C ALA A 123 -6.51 12.07 12.41
N ARG A 124 -6.33 12.28 11.11
CA ARG A 124 -7.33 11.94 10.06
C ARG A 124 -7.66 10.46 10.01
N PHE A 125 -6.65 9.59 10.16
CA PHE A 125 -6.85 8.15 10.25
C PHE A 125 -7.69 7.77 11.47
N VAL A 126 -7.36 8.31 12.65
CA VAL A 126 -8.13 8.08 13.88
C VAL A 126 -9.58 8.56 13.75
N GLU A 127 -9.79 9.73 13.14
CA GLU A 127 -11.13 10.27 12.83
C GLU A 127 -11.91 9.31 11.91
N THR A 128 -11.27 8.83 10.83
CA THR A 128 -11.87 7.87 9.90
C THR A 128 -12.27 6.56 10.60
N CYS A 129 -11.42 6.01 11.47
CA CYS A 129 -11.74 4.82 12.26
C CYS A 129 -12.91 5.07 13.22
N THR A 130 -12.91 6.22 13.90
CA THR A 130 -14.00 6.62 14.81
C THR A 130 -15.33 6.70 14.07
N LEU A 131 -15.37 7.34 12.89
CA LEU A 131 -16.56 7.43 12.05
C LEU A 131 -17.06 6.07 11.55
N LYS A 132 -16.14 5.13 11.29
CA LYS A 132 -16.46 3.76 10.90
C LYS A 132 -16.80 2.84 12.08
N GLY A 133 -16.67 3.31 13.32
CA GLY A 133 -16.91 2.51 14.53
C GLY A 133 -15.86 1.43 14.76
N CYS A 134 -14.62 1.63 14.29
CA CYS A 134 -13.52 0.72 14.53
C CYS A 134 -12.41 1.37 15.36
N ASP A 135 -11.61 0.56 16.04
CA ASP A 135 -10.46 1.03 16.81
C ASP A 135 -9.25 1.25 15.88
N ALA A 136 -8.59 2.41 16.00
CA ALA A 136 -7.52 2.82 15.08
C ALA A 136 -6.27 1.95 15.25
N ASP A 137 -5.88 1.65 16.50
CA ASP A 137 -4.70 0.85 16.81
C ASP A 137 -4.91 -0.60 16.38
N GLN A 138 -6.09 -1.18 16.63
CA GLN A 138 -6.43 -2.51 16.13
C GLN A 138 -6.49 -2.58 14.59
N THR A 139 -6.98 -1.52 13.94
CA THR A 139 -7.02 -1.45 12.47
C THR A 139 -5.60 -1.42 11.89
N LEU A 140 -4.71 -0.61 12.49
CA LEU A 140 -3.31 -0.53 12.09
C LEU A 140 -2.55 -1.82 12.39
N ALA A 141 -2.80 -2.44 13.56
CA ALA A 141 -2.24 -3.73 13.95
C ALA A 141 -2.56 -4.82 12.91
N ASN A 142 -3.85 -4.95 12.56
CA ASN A 142 -4.30 -5.90 11.54
C ASN A 142 -3.70 -5.61 10.17
N PHE A 143 -3.54 -4.32 9.81
CA PHE A 143 -2.94 -3.93 8.53
C PHE A 143 -1.46 -4.28 8.43
N LEU A 144 -0.72 -4.17 9.54
CA LEU A 144 0.71 -4.47 9.63
C LEU A 144 1.02 -5.93 10.02
N ASP A 145 -0.02 -6.75 10.19
CA ASP A 145 0.08 -8.13 10.69
C ASP A 145 0.78 -8.25 12.06
N THR A 146 0.46 -7.33 12.98
CA THR A 146 1.02 -7.23 14.33
C THR A 146 -0.07 -7.16 15.40
N THR A 147 0.28 -6.93 16.67
CA THR A 147 -0.67 -6.79 17.79
C THR A 147 -0.89 -5.32 18.16
N ALA A 148 -2.03 -5.01 18.81
CA ALA A 148 -2.37 -3.64 19.23
C ALA A 148 -1.44 -3.08 20.33
N ASP A 149 -0.69 -3.96 21.01
CA ASP A 149 0.27 -3.57 22.04
C ASP A 149 1.64 -3.13 21.46
N ASP A 150 1.87 -3.33 20.15
CA ASP A 150 3.15 -3.03 19.49
C ASP A 150 3.28 -1.54 19.11
N THR A 151 3.17 -0.66 20.11
CA THR A 151 3.13 0.80 19.89
C THR A 151 4.37 1.33 19.18
N ASP A 152 5.53 0.72 19.39
CA ASP A 152 6.78 1.11 18.74
C ASP A 152 6.71 0.89 17.21
N ILE A 153 6.09 -0.20 16.76
CA ILE A 153 5.89 -0.49 15.33
C ILE A 153 4.97 0.55 14.69
N PHE A 154 3.96 1.03 15.44
CA PHE A 154 3.07 2.08 14.94
C PHE A 154 3.79 3.42 14.80
N GLU A 155 4.60 3.79 15.79
CA GLU A 155 5.43 4.99 15.70
C GLU A 155 6.42 4.90 14.54
N GLU A 156 7.09 3.75 14.35
CA GLU A 156 7.98 3.52 13.22
C GLU A 156 7.24 3.65 11.87
N PHE A 157 6.03 3.12 11.76
CA PHE A 157 5.20 3.24 10.55
C PHE A 157 4.87 4.71 10.24
N TRP A 158 4.42 5.49 11.23
CA TRP A 158 4.14 6.91 11.03
C TRP A 158 5.40 7.73 10.76
N GLN A 159 6.53 7.44 11.41
CA GLN A 159 7.80 8.06 11.08
C GLN A 159 8.25 7.72 9.65
N GLN A 160 8.04 6.49 9.20
CA GLN A 160 8.33 6.09 7.82
C GLN A 160 7.44 6.84 6.83
N ALA A 161 6.14 7.02 7.13
CA ALA A 161 5.24 7.83 6.34
C ALA A 161 5.71 9.29 6.23
N LYS A 162 6.15 9.88 7.36
CA LYS A 162 6.74 11.23 7.38
C LYS A 162 7.96 11.35 6.47
N GLN A 163 8.87 10.38 6.57
CA GLN A 163 10.08 10.34 5.75
C GLN A 163 9.76 10.19 4.26
N ASN A 164 8.81 9.32 3.91
CA ASN A 164 8.38 9.12 2.53
C ASN A 164 7.75 10.40 1.96
N LEU A 165 6.83 11.02 2.72
CA LEU A 165 6.19 12.27 2.35
C LEU A 165 7.23 13.38 2.12
N ASN A 166 8.13 13.62 3.07
CA ASN A 166 9.17 14.65 2.95
C ASN A 166 10.16 14.39 1.80
N ALA A 167 10.39 13.13 1.45
CA ALA A 167 11.23 12.74 0.32
C ALA A 167 10.51 12.81 -1.03
N GLY A 168 9.21 13.14 -1.07
CA GLY A 168 8.40 13.10 -2.30
C GLY A 168 8.11 11.66 -2.79
N ARG A 169 8.32 10.66 -1.92
CA ARG A 169 7.97 9.26 -2.18
C ARG A 169 6.48 9.08 -1.96
N LEU A 170 5.74 9.35 -3.03
CA LEU A 170 4.29 9.34 -3.06
C LEU A 170 3.81 8.50 -4.24
N ARG A 171 2.56 8.08 -4.18
CA ARG A 171 1.86 7.48 -5.32
C ARG A 171 0.67 8.33 -5.70
N LEU A 172 0.62 8.76 -6.95
CA LEU A 172 -0.47 9.52 -7.54
C LEU A 172 -1.29 8.56 -8.39
N LEU A 173 -2.53 8.31 -8.00
CA LEU A 173 -3.38 7.29 -8.60
C LEU A 173 -4.64 7.92 -9.19
N PHE A 174 -4.80 7.80 -10.51
CA PHE A 174 -6.02 8.20 -11.20
C PHE A 174 -6.95 7.01 -11.32
N VAL A 175 -8.18 7.11 -10.83
CA VAL A 175 -9.15 6.00 -10.89
C VAL A 175 -10.39 6.42 -11.66
N ALA A 176 -10.82 5.59 -12.62
CA ALA A 176 -12.02 5.86 -13.40
C ALA A 176 -12.67 4.56 -13.89
N TYR A 177 -13.88 4.66 -14.43
CA TYR A 177 -14.50 3.57 -15.20
C TYR A 177 -13.69 3.22 -16.46
N GLU A 178 -13.21 4.27 -17.14
CA GLU A 178 -12.42 4.19 -18.36
C GLU A 178 -11.44 5.37 -18.37
N ILE A 179 -10.16 5.07 -18.59
CA ILE A 179 -9.07 6.03 -18.62
C ILE A 179 -8.81 6.39 -20.08
N PRO A 180 -8.99 7.67 -20.48
CA PRO A 180 -8.76 8.08 -21.86
C PRO A 180 -7.33 7.75 -22.32
N PRO A 181 -7.12 7.30 -23.57
CA PRO A 181 -5.79 6.96 -24.09
C PRO A 181 -4.75 8.07 -23.95
N GLN A 182 -5.18 9.34 -23.95
CA GLN A 182 -4.31 10.49 -23.76
C GLN A 182 -3.86 10.63 -22.29
N LEU A 183 -4.77 10.45 -21.33
CA LEU A 183 -4.42 10.47 -19.90
C LEU A 183 -3.47 9.32 -19.59
N ARG A 184 -3.76 8.12 -20.12
CA ARG A 184 -2.87 6.96 -20.02
C ARG A 184 -1.44 7.29 -20.48
N ARG A 185 -1.27 7.90 -21.66
CA ARG A 185 0.07 8.29 -22.16
C ARG A 185 0.79 9.27 -21.25
N ILE A 186 0.07 10.23 -20.67
CA ILE A 186 0.67 11.21 -19.74
C ILE A 186 1.10 10.50 -18.46
N VAL A 187 0.27 9.63 -17.91
CA VAL A 187 0.61 8.79 -16.74
C VAL A 187 1.85 7.95 -17.03
N GLU A 188 1.90 7.23 -18.16
CA GLU A 188 3.06 6.42 -18.56
C GLU A 188 4.34 7.27 -18.69
N PHE A 189 4.22 8.45 -19.28
CA PHE A 189 5.34 9.39 -19.42
C PHE A 189 5.85 9.88 -18.05
N LEU A 190 4.96 10.38 -17.19
CA LEU A 190 5.31 10.86 -15.86
C LEU A 190 5.93 9.74 -15.01
N ASN A 191 5.33 8.56 -15.03
CA ASN A 191 5.82 7.40 -14.28
C ASN A 191 7.24 6.97 -14.71
N THR A 192 7.60 7.22 -15.97
CA THR A 192 8.93 6.95 -16.52
C THR A 192 9.97 8.01 -16.13
N GLN A 193 9.54 9.27 -16.00
CA GLN A 193 10.42 10.41 -15.66
C GLN A 193 10.60 10.61 -14.15
N MET A 194 9.59 10.27 -13.34
CA MET A 194 9.62 10.44 -11.89
C MET A 194 10.29 9.25 -11.20
N THR A 195 11.35 9.55 -10.43
CA THR A 195 12.14 8.54 -9.72
C THR A 195 11.51 8.14 -8.38
N GLU A 196 11.19 9.13 -7.53
CA GLU A 196 10.66 8.88 -6.17
C GLU A 196 9.13 8.75 -6.17
N THR A 197 8.44 9.47 -7.05
CA THR A 197 6.97 9.46 -7.15
C THR A 197 6.49 8.45 -8.19
N GLU A 198 5.47 7.67 -7.83
CA GLU A 198 4.76 6.79 -8.75
C GLU A 198 3.51 7.47 -9.29
N VAL A 199 3.28 7.36 -10.60
CA VAL A 199 2.08 7.90 -11.24
C VAL A 199 1.42 6.76 -11.99
N LEU A 200 0.21 6.39 -11.58
CA LEU A 200 -0.49 5.20 -12.06
C LEU A 200 -1.95 5.53 -12.35
N ALA A 201 -2.59 4.71 -13.17
CA ALA A 201 -4.01 4.83 -13.43
C ALA A 201 -4.70 3.47 -13.27
N ILE A 202 -5.90 3.43 -12.73
CA ILE A 202 -6.70 2.20 -12.60
C ILE A 202 -8.05 2.41 -13.26
N GLU A 203 -8.37 1.50 -14.17
CA GLU A 203 -9.72 1.33 -14.70
C GLU A 203 -10.48 0.32 -13.85
N ILE A 204 -11.63 0.70 -13.31
CA ILE A 204 -12.52 -0.22 -12.61
C ILE A 204 -13.80 -0.34 -13.42
N LYS A 205 -13.85 -1.33 -14.32
CA LYS A 205 -15.07 -1.59 -15.11
C LYS A 205 -16.09 -2.34 -14.27
N GLN A 206 -17.34 -1.89 -14.29
CA GLN A 206 -18.45 -2.67 -13.75
C GLN A 206 -19.18 -3.40 -14.88
N PHE A 207 -19.53 -4.66 -14.64
CA PHE A 207 -20.32 -5.50 -15.51
C PHE A 207 -21.61 -5.86 -14.81
N VAL A 208 -22.74 -5.62 -15.47
CA VAL A 208 -24.07 -5.81 -14.89
C VAL A 208 -24.76 -6.97 -15.61
N GLY A 209 -25.20 -7.95 -14.83
CA GLY A 209 -26.08 -9.02 -15.27
C GLY A 209 -27.47 -8.93 -14.62
N PRO A 210 -28.36 -9.91 -14.83
CA PRO A 210 -29.73 -9.86 -14.33
C PRO A 210 -29.87 -9.76 -12.80
N ALA A 211 -28.95 -10.36 -12.04
CA ALA A 211 -29.00 -10.43 -10.58
C ALA A 211 -27.70 -10.04 -9.87
N GLN A 212 -26.60 -9.85 -10.60
CA GLN A 212 -25.28 -9.64 -10.04
C GLN A 212 -24.53 -8.51 -10.75
N ARG A 213 -23.58 -7.92 -10.03
CA ARG A 213 -22.65 -6.91 -10.53
C ARG A 213 -21.23 -7.34 -10.21
N THR A 214 -20.32 -7.16 -11.16
CA THR A 214 -18.91 -7.52 -11.02
C THR A 214 -18.05 -6.31 -11.32
N LEU A 215 -17.09 -6.02 -10.44
CA LEU A 215 -16.10 -4.96 -10.60
C LEU A 215 -14.77 -5.58 -11.02
N VAL A 216 -14.18 -5.09 -12.11
CA VAL A 216 -12.92 -5.60 -12.66
C VAL A 216 -11.90 -4.47 -12.70
N PRO A 217 -11.00 -4.38 -11.71
CA PRO A 217 -9.94 -3.39 -11.69
C PRO A 217 -8.77 -3.79 -12.61
N ARG A 218 -8.22 -2.84 -13.35
CA ARG A 218 -7.06 -3.01 -14.23
C ARG A 218 -6.09 -1.85 -14.05
N LEU A 219 -4.84 -2.18 -13.79
CA LEU A 219 -3.76 -1.20 -13.72
C LEU A 219 -3.30 -0.81 -15.13
N LEU A 220 -3.17 0.49 -15.34
CA LEU A 220 -2.65 1.15 -16.52
C LEU A 220 -1.53 2.11 -16.10
N GLY A 221 -0.67 2.51 -17.04
CA GLY A 221 0.38 3.47 -16.72
C GLY A 221 1.70 2.86 -16.24
N GLN A 222 1.73 1.54 -16.04
CA GLN A 222 2.94 0.83 -15.66
C GLN A 222 3.68 0.35 -16.92
N THR A 223 4.88 0.88 -17.15
CA THR A 223 5.77 0.42 -18.22
C THR A 223 6.82 -0.52 -17.64
N ALA A 224 7.21 -1.54 -18.39
CA ALA A 224 8.24 -2.49 -17.95
C ALA A 224 9.57 -1.81 -17.56
N GLN A 225 9.92 -0.70 -18.24
CA GLN A 225 11.12 0.09 -17.92
C GLN A 225 10.99 0.87 -16.60
N ALA A 226 9.82 1.46 -16.34
CA ALA A 226 9.57 2.14 -15.06
C ALA A 226 9.59 1.13 -13.90
N GLN A 227 9.00 -0.06 -14.11
CA GLN A 227 9.02 -1.14 -13.11
C GLN A 227 10.45 -1.56 -12.77
N GLN A 228 11.30 -1.84 -13.76
CA GLN A 228 12.70 -2.24 -13.55
C GLN A 228 13.54 -1.18 -12.82
N ARG A 229 13.35 0.12 -13.14
CA ARG A 229 14.07 1.21 -12.45
C ARG A 229 13.59 1.38 -11.01
N LYS A 230 12.29 1.26 -10.77
CA LYS A 230 11.68 1.46 -9.46
C LYS A 230 11.94 0.28 -8.53
N SER A 231 11.93 -0.95 -9.04
CA SER A 231 12.36 -2.14 -8.29
C SER A 231 13.85 -2.11 -7.94
N ALA A 232 14.68 -1.42 -8.73
CA ALA A 232 16.09 -1.19 -8.39
C ALA A 232 16.31 -0.11 -7.31
N THR A 233 15.39 0.85 -7.20
CA THR A 233 15.50 2.01 -6.27
C THR A 233 14.81 1.71 -4.93
N VAL A 234 13.64 1.08 -4.99
CA VAL A 234 12.95 0.46 -3.87
C VAL A 234 13.48 -0.96 -3.76
N GLY A 235 14.72 -1.15 -3.26
CA GLY A 235 15.20 -2.49 -2.91
C GLY A 235 14.11 -3.30 -2.21
N GLU A 236 13.84 -4.51 -2.69
CA GLU A 236 12.70 -5.29 -2.24
C GLU A 236 12.81 -5.58 -0.73
N ARG A 237 11.82 -5.14 0.04
CA ARG A 237 11.57 -5.72 1.36
C ARG A 237 11.08 -7.14 1.12
N ARG A 238 11.92 -8.10 1.46
CA ARG A 238 11.54 -9.52 1.47
C ARG A 238 11.14 -9.90 2.88
N ARG A 239 10.09 -10.73 3.00
CA ARG A 239 9.89 -11.48 4.23
C ARG A 239 11.03 -12.47 4.36
N TRP A 240 11.82 -12.30 5.41
CA TRP A 240 12.94 -13.19 5.65
C TRP A 240 12.39 -14.56 6.08
N ASN A 241 13.16 -15.59 5.75
CA ASN A 241 12.93 -16.95 6.20
C ASN A 241 14.29 -17.56 6.54
N GLU A 242 14.30 -18.76 7.12
CA GLU A 242 15.53 -19.40 7.56
C GLU A 242 16.59 -19.46 6.45
N GLU A 243 16.20 -19.90 5.26
CA GLU A 243 17.09 -20.06 4.12
C GLU A 243 17.71 -18.72 3.69
N THR A 244 16.87 -17.73 3.42
CA THR A 244 17.30 -16.40 2.94
C THR A 244 18.07 -15.63 3.99
N PHE A 245 17.75 -15.80 5.27
CA PHE A 245 18.45 -15.19 6.39
C PHE A 245 19.88 -15.73 6.51
N PHE A 246 20.06 -17.05 6.56
CA PHE A 246 21.38 -17.64 6.73
C PHE A 246 22.26 -17.49 5.50
N ALA A 247 21.68 -17.45 4.29
CA ALA A 247 22.41 -17.08 3.09
C ALA A 247 23.01 -15.67 3.22
N ALA A 248 22.18 -14.68 3.57
CA ALA A 248 22.65 -13.30 3.71
C ALA A 248 23.60 -13.09 4.89
N LEU A 249 23.37 -13.77 6.01
CA LEU A 249 24.29 -13.73 7.16
C LEU A 249 25.66 -14.28 6.75
N GLY A 250 25.70 -15.38 6.00
CA GLY A 250 26.95 -15.98 5.51
C GLY A 250 27.69 -15.14 4.48
N GLU A 251 26.99 -14.36 3.67
CA GLU A 251 27.63 -13.40 2.74
C GLU A 251 28.26 -12.20 3.46
N ARG A 252 27.72 -11.82 4.63
CA ARG A 252 28.08 -10.58 5.34
C ARG A 252 28.99 -10.78 6.53
N THR A 253 29.02 -11.99 7.08
CA THR A 253 29.75 -12.34 8.30
C THR A 253 30.59 -13.60 8.06
N GLY A 254 31.29 -14.07 9.09
CA GLY A 254 32.10 -15.27 9.02
C GLY A 254 31.32 -16.56 9.31
N PRO A 255 31.95 -17.72 9.09
CA PRO A 255 31.35 -19.02 9.42
C PRO A 255 31.07 -19.20 10.92
N THR A 256 31.76 -18.44 11.78
CA THR A 256 31.55 -18.49 13.24
C THR A 256 30.21 -17.88 13.63
N GLU A 257 29.89 -16.70 13.10
CA GLU A 257 28.66 -15.96 13.35
C GLU A 257 27.45 -16.75 12.83
N VAL A 258 27.55 -17.31 11.62
CA VAL A 258 26.53 -18.21 11.06
C VAL A 258 26.28 -19.40 11.97
N ARG A 259 27.34 -20.04 12.49
CA ARG A 259 27.21 -21.17 13.40
C ARG A 259 26.51 -20.78 14.71
N VAL A 260 26.86 -19.64 15.29
CA VAL A 260 26.23 -19.15 16.53
C VAL A 260 24.75 -18.84 16.29
N ALA A 261 24.41 -18.13 15.21
CA ALA A 261 23.03 -17.84 14.86
C ALA A 261 22.20 -19.11 14.60
N ARG A 262 22.78 -20.16 13.98
CA ARG A 262 22.11 -21.47 13.83
C ARG A 262 21.88 -22.15 15.18
N GLN A 263 22.86 -22.11 16.08
CA GLN A 263 22.70 -22.66 17.43
C GLN A 263 21.60 -21.94 18.22
N LEU A 264 21.53 -20.61 18.10
CA LEU A 264 20.46 -19.81 18.70
C LEU A 264 19.10 -20.16 18.13
N LEU A 265 18.97 -20.31 16.81
CA LEU A 265 17.70 -20.70 16.18
C LEU A 265 17.27 -22.11 16.59
N THR A 266 18.19 -23.07 16.61
CA THR A 266 17.88 -24.45 17.05
C THR A 266 17.46 -24.49 18.51
N TRP A 267 18.15 -23.76 19.39
CA TRP A 267 17.76 -23.63 20.79
C TRP A 267 16.39 -22.97 20.94
N ALA A 268 16.15 -21.89 20.19
CA ALA A 268 14.89 -21.17 20.16
C ALA A 268 13.73 -22.07 19.73
N GLN A 269 13.85 -22.83 18.64
CA GLN A 269 12.80 -23.75 18.19
C GLN A 269 12.41 -24.80 19.26
N ALA A 270 13.32 -25.14 20.18
CA ALA A 270 13.04 -26.06 21.27
C ALA A 270 12.40 -25.41 22.51
N GLN A 271 12.57 -24.09 22.72
CA GLN A 271 12.14 -23.40 23.96
C GLN A 271 11.06 -22.31 23.72
N MET A 272 11.06 -21.74 22.52
CA MET A 272 10.26 -20.60 22.05
C MET A 272 9.92 -20.85 20.56
N PRO A 273 8.96 -21.75 20.29
CA PRO A 273 8.75 -22.30 18.94
C PRO A 273 8.20 -21.29 17.95
N ASP A 274 7.64 -20.19 18.43
CA ASP A 274 7.10 -19.16 17.56
C ASP A 274 8.29 -18.28 17.10
N ILE A 275 8.71 -18.46 15.84
CA ILE A 275 9.78 -17.65 15.26
C ILE A 275 9.16 -16.58 14.37
N TRP A 276 9.30 -15.32 14.80
CA TRP A 276 8.97 -14.19 13.94
C TRP A 276 10.16 -13.86 13.04
N TRP A 277 9.87 -13.62 11.76
CA TRP A 277 10.88 -13.23 10.77
C TRP A 277 10.60 -11.80 10.30
N GLY A 278 11.62 -10.95 10.37
CA GLY A 278 11.50 -9.54 10.02
C GLY A 278 11.20 -9.29 8.54
N LEU A 279 10.72 -8.07 8.23
CA LEU A 279 10.36 -7.58 6.90
C LEU A 279 11.38 -6.55 6.36
N GLY A 280 12.65 -6.67 6.76
CA GLY A 280 13.66 -5.66 6.46
C GLY A 280 14.13 -5.65 4.99
N LYS A 281 14.39 -4.45 4.48
CA LYS A 281 14.81 -4.17 3.09
C LYS A 281 16.20 -4.69 2.77
N ARG A 282 17.12 -4.51 3.70
CA ARG A 282 18.53 -4.88 3.57
C ARG A 282 18.92 -5.85 4.67
N ASP A 283 18.50 -5.61 5.89
CA ASP A 283 18.84 -6.42 7.05
C ASP A 283 17.64 -7.25 7.47
N GLY A 284 17.83 -8.56 7.55
CA GLY A 284 16.83 -9.48 8.06
C GLY A 284 16.99 -9.67 9.55
N SER A 285 15.91 -10.05 10.21
CA SER A 285 15.96 -10.52 11.59
C SER A 285 15.14 -11.79 11.78
N PHE A 286 15.54 -12.58 12.77
CA PHE A 286 14.62 -13.53 13.39
C PHE A 286 14.54 -13.24 14.88
N VAL A 287 13.32 -13.33 15.41
CA VAL A 287 13.00 -13.04 16.80
C VAL A 287 12.19 -14.21 17.32
N PRO A 288 12.82 -15.10 18.09
CA PRO A 288 12.11 -16.15 18.78
C PRO A 288 11.25 -15.60 19.90
N GLY A 289 10.05 -16.14 20.03
CA GLY A 289 9.19 -15.87 21.16
C GLY A 289 8.28 -17.03 21.49
N TYR A 290 7.52 -16.82 22.56
CA TYR A 290 6.45 -17.72 22.94
C TYR A 290 5.21 -16.91 23.28
N THR A 291 4.06 -17.40 22.82
CA THR A 291 2.78 -16.80 23.16
C THR A 291 2.22 -17.43 24.43
N HIS A 292 2.03 -16.63 25.50
CA HIS A 292 1.36 -17.08 26.72
C HIS A 292 0.18 -16.16 27.06
N ARG A 293 -1.03 -16.75 27.12
CA ARG A 293 -2.29 -16.04 27.38
C ARG A 293 -2.54 -14.86 26.41
N GLY A 294 -2.20 -15.06 25.13
CA GLY A 294 -2.40 -14.07 24.08
C GLY A 294 -1.36 -12.95 24.04
N LYS A 295 -0.34 -12.98 24.91
CA LYS A 295 0.77 -12.03 24.91
C LYS A 295 2.04 -12.69 24.39
N TRP A 296 2.74 -12.00 23.50
CA TRP A 296 4.04 -12.42 22.97
C TRP A 296 5.17 -12.04 23.95
N TYR A 297 6.12 -12.95 24.11
CA TYR A 297 7.34 -12.72 24.88
C TYR A 297 8.53 -13.14 24.04
N GLN A 298 9.55 -12.29 24.00
CA GLN A 298 10.80 -12.52 23.29
C GLN A 298 11.99 -12.31 24.22
N LEU A 299 13.09 -13.01 23.95
CA LEU A 299 14.33 -12.87 24.72
C LEU A 299 15.48 -12.35 23.88
N ILE A 300 15.49 -12.69 22.58
CA ILE A 300 16.61 -12.40 21.69
C ILE A 300 16.09 -11.91 20.33
N GLY A 301 16.76 -10.92 19.77
CA GLY A 301 16.69 -10.59 18.34
C GLY A 301 18.02 -10.90 17.68
N VAL A 302 18.01 -11.46 16.47
CA VAL A 302 19.24 -11.76 15.72
C VAL A 302 19.13 -11.18 14.31
N TRP A 303 20.15 -10.45 13.85
CA TRP A 303 20.16 -9.76 12.56
C TRP A 303 21.18 -10.35 11.58
N THR A 304 20.94 -10.16 10.27
CA THR A 304 21.82 -10.63 9.19
C THR A 304 23.20 -9.95 9.13
N ASN A 305 23.46 -8.95 9.96
CA ASN A 305 24.77 -8.32 10.12
C ASN A 305 25.57 -8.89 11.31
N GLY A 306 25.04 -9.92 11.99
CA GLY A 306 25.68 -10.55 13.15
C GLY A 306 25.40 -9.87 14.48
N TYR A 307 24.59 -8.81 14.50
CA TYR A 307 24.11 -8.18 15.74
C TYR A 307 23.11 -9.09 16.45
N ILE A 308 23.20 -9.11 17.78
CA ILE A 308 22.28 -9.82 18.67
C ILE A 308 21.82 -8.82 19.73
N GLU A 309 20.51 -8.74 19.92
CA GLU A 309 19.86 -7.95 20.98
C GLU A 309 19.31 -8.90 22.03
N LEU A 310 19.49 -8.54 23.30
CA LEU A 310 18.90 -9.22 24.44
C LEU A 310 17.92 -8.24 25.10
N GLN A 311 16.68 -8.70 25.33
CA GLN A 311 15.61 -7.88 25.92
C GLN A 311 15.53 -8.02 27.44
#